data_AF-A0A6C0AN75-F1
#
_entry.id   AF-A0A6C0AN75-F1
#
_cell.length_a   1.000
_cell.length_b   1.000
_cell.length_c   1.000
_cell.angle_alpha   90.00
_cell.angle_beta   90.00
_cell.angle_gamma   90.00
#
_symmetry.space_group_name_H-M   'P 1'
#
loop_
_entity.id
_entity.type
_entity.pdbx_description
1 polymer ?
#
loop_
_entity_poly.entity_id
_entity_poly.type
_entity_poly.pdbx_seq_one_letter_code
_entity_poly.pdbx_strand_id
1 'polypeptide(L)'
;MFREFLWTWVPWIFNKANDVFSKSKSMCRAVYNEAMVKKEWIFIKNIAIPVSSEKFGSIDNNNIKWRCSLFPTSFSKPGTLEKEKHLSYLGFAVNTPEEILDLSEWVNEVKWKGTDEPSLREIFILWCCEKGRSYFHCLDVIQVDLITEMGDTLRVPL
;
A
#
# COMPACT_ATOMS: atom_id res chain seq x y z
N MET A 1 -18.79 53.82 -13.34
CA MET A 1 -17.38 53.56 -12.98
C MET A 1 -17.20 52.60 -11.80
N PHE A 2 -17.38 52.99 -10.53
CA PHE A 2 -17.15 52.06 -9.39
C PHE A 2 -18.10 50.85 -9.37
N ARG A 3 -19.36 51.09 -9.76
CA ARG A 3 -20.42 50.07 -9.83
C ARG A 3 -20.15 49.02 -10.93
N GLU A 4 -19.67 49.45 -12.10
CA GLU A 4 -19.32 48.55 -13.22
C GLU A 4 -18.05 47.75 -12.95
N PHE A 5 -17.08 48.35 -12.26
CA PHE A 5 -15.88 47.67 -11.80
C PHE A 5 -16.22 46.55 -10.80
N LEU A 6 -17.05 46.85 -9.79
CA LEU A 6 -17.51 45.85 -8.82
C LEU A 6 -18.31 44.71 -9.47
N TRP A 7 -19.23 45.02 -10.38
CA TRP A 7 -20.05 43.98 -11.03
C TRP A 7 -19.28 43.03 -11.94
N THR A 8 -18.14 43.47 -12.49
CA THR A 8 -17.31 42.62 -13.35
C THR A 8 -16.25 41.86 -12.55
N TRP A 9 -15.67 42.50 -11.53
CA TRP A 9 -14.60 41.90 -10.74
C TRP A 9 -15.09 40.97 -9.64
N VAL A 10 -16.24 41.25 -9.02
CA VAL A 10 -16.77 40.41 -7.93
C VAL A 10 -17.05 38.98 -8.39
N PRO A 11 -17.73 38.72 -9.53
CA PRO A 11 -17.93 37.36 -10.04
C PRO A 11 -16.60 36.67 -10.39
N TRP A 12 -15.63 37.41 -10.95
CA TRP A 12 -14.33 36.85 -11.30
C TRP A 12 -13.51 36.47 -10.05
N ILE A 13 -13.45 37.33 -9.03
CA ILE A 13 -12.79 37.05 -7.75
C ILE A 13 -13.47 35.87 -7.06
N PHE A 14 -14.81 35.83 -7.05
CA PHE A 14 -15.57 34.73 -6.46
C PHE A 14 -15.28 33.40 -7.15
N ASN A 15 -15.29 33.36 -8.48
CA ASN A 15 -14.96 32.16 -9.24
C ASN A 15 -13.51 31.72 -9.01
N LYS A 16 -12.57 32.65 -8.99
CA LYS A 16 -11.15 32.35 -8.75
C LYS A 16 -10.91 31.85 -7.32
N ALA A 17 -11.60 32.41 -6.34
CA ALA A 17 -11.56 31.94 -4.95
C ALA A 17 -12.15 30.52 -4.83
N ASN A 18 -13.28 30.23 -5.50
CA ASN A 18 -13.87 28.89 -5.53
C ASN A 18 -12.95 27.87 -6.23
N ASP A 19 -12.31 28.24 -7.34
CA ASP A 19 -11.36 27.38 -8.03
C ASP A 19 -10.17 27.03 -7.14
N VAL A 20 -9.59 28.03 -6.46
CA VAL A 20 -8.50 27.80 -5.50
C VAL A 20 -8.98 26.91 -4.36
N PHE A 21 -10.15 27.19 -3.78
CA PHE A 21 -10.71 26.39 -2.70
C PHE A 21 -10.98 24.95 -3.12
N SER A 22 -11.49 24.72 -4.34
CA SER A 22 -11.73 23.38 -4.88
C SER A 22 -10.42 22.60 -5.07
N LYS A 23 -9.36 23.26 -5.57
CA LYS A 23 -8.02 22.67 -5.73
C LYS A 23 -7.40 22.33 -4.38
N SER A 24 -7.49 23.24 -3.40
CA SER A 24 -7.05 23.00 -2.03
C SER A 24 -7.81 21.84 -1.40
N LYS A 25 -9.14 21.78 -1.57
CA LYS A 25 -9.96 20.66 -1.08
C LYS A 25 -9.54 19.33 -1.72
N SER A 26 -9.26 19.31 -3.02
CA SER A 26 -8.79 18.10 -3.71
C SER A 26 -7.41 17.67 -3.19
N MET A 27 -6.50 18.60 -2.96
CA MET A 27 -5.18 18.33 -2.41
C MET A 27 -5.27 17.81 -0.96
N CYS A 28 -6.05 18.48 -0.11
CA CYS A 28 -6.31 18.00 1.26
C CYS A 28 -6.96 16.62 1.25
N ARG A 29 -7.86 16.33 0.31
CA ARG A 29 -8.48 15.01 0.18
C ARG A 29 -7.49 13.94 -0.29
N ALA A 30 -6.57 14.27 -1.19
CA ALA A 30 -5.51 13.36 -1.60
C ALA A 30 -4.58 13.02 -0.42
N VAL A 31 -4.12 14.05 0.31
CA VAL A 31 -3.29 13.88 1.51
C VAL A 31 -4.03 13.11 2.60
N TYR A 32 -5.30 13.44 2.84
CA TYR A 32 -6.15 12.72 3.80
C TYR A 32 -6.33 11.27 3.40
N ASN A 33 -6.63 10.98 2.13
CA ASN A 33 -6.79 9.61 1.66
C ASN A 33 -5.48 8.83 1.80
N GLU A 34 -4.35 9.45 1.47
CA GLU A 34 -3.04 8.82 1.58
C GLU A 34 -2.64 8.53 3.02
N ALA A 35 -2.98 9.41 3.96
CA ALA A 35 -2.60 9.31 5.37
C ALA A 35 -3.59 8.55 6.26
N MET A 36 -4.89 8.58 5.93
CA MET A 36 -5.96 8.11 6.83
C MET A 36 -6.78 6.94 6.28
N VAL A 37 -6.75 6.67 4.97
CA VAL A 37 -7.51 5.55 4.41
C VAL A 37 -6.68 4.27 4.51
N LYS A 38 -7.25 3.25 5.14
CA LYS A 38 -6.64 1.93 5.26
C LYS A 38 -6.49 1.32 3.85
N LYS A 39 -5.25 1.29 3.34
CA LYS A 39 -4.93 0.63 2.08
C LYS A 39 -4.90 -0.88 2.30
N GLU A 40 -6.03 -1.52 2.07
CA GLU A 40 -6.13 -2.99 2.09
C GLU A 40 -5.82 -3.54 0.69
N TRP A 41 -4.88 -4.47 0.63
CA TRP A 41 -4.50 -5.22 -0.56
C TRP A 41 -4.95 -6.66 -0.42
N ILE A 42 -5.39 -7.24 -1.53
CA ILE A 42 -6.02 -8.56 -1.58
C ILE A 42 -5.29 -9.40 -2.62
N PHE A 43 -4.78 -10.55 -2.19
CA PHE A 43 -4.26 -11.58 -3.07
C PHE A 43 -5.36 -12.60 -3.37
N ILE A 44 -5.69 -12.75 -4.65
CA ILE A 44 -6.71 -13.68 -5.13
C ILE A 44 -6.03 -14.98 -5.56
N LYS A 45 -6.68 -16.13 -5.31
CA LYS A 45 -6.19 -17.43 -5.76
C LYS A 45 -5.94 -17.42 -7.27
N ASN A 46 -4.81 -17.99 -7.70
CA ASN A 46 -4.38 -18.05 -9.10
C ASN A 46 -4.07 -16.71 -9.79
N ILE A 47 -4.00 -15.60 -9.05
CA ILE A 47 -3.57 -14.29 -9.56
C ILE A 47 -2.30 -13.88 -8.83
N ALA A 48 -1.25 -13.56 -9.58
CA ALA A 48 0.06 -13.21 -9.02
C ALA A 48 0.14 -11.77 -8.51
N ILE A 49 -0.76 -10.88 -8.95
CA ILE A 49 -0.72 -9.45 -8.67
C ILE A 49 -1.80 -9.09 -7.65
N PRO A 50 -1.46 -8.38 -6.56
CA PRO A 50 -2.44 -7.96 -5.58
C PRO A 50 -3.37 -6.89 -6.12
N VAL A 51 -4.61 -6.93 -5.66
CA VAL A 51 -5.63 -5.95 -6.00
C VAL A 51 -5.86 -5.02 -4.81
N SER A 52 -5.86 -3.72 -5.06
CA SER A 52 -6.25 -2.73 -4.05
C SER A 52 -7.76 -2.76 -3.85
N SER A 53 -8.18 -2.93 -2.59
CA SER A 53 -9.59 -2.92 -2.17
C SER A 53 -10.34 -1.64 -2.58
N GLU A 54 -9.66 -0.50 -2.66
CA GLU A 54 -10.26 0.78 -3.06
C GLU A 54 -10.71 0.80 -4.52
N LYS A 55 -10.08 -0.02 -5.38
CA LYS A 55 -10.31 -0.02 -6.82
C LYS A 55 -11.32 -1.08 -7.27
N PHE A 56 -11.76 -1.96 -6.37
CA PHE A 56 -12.62 -3.09 -6.69
C PHE A 56 -13.90 -3.08 -5.87
N GLY A 57 -15.00 -3.54 -6.48
CA GLY A 57 -16.28 -3.76 -5.80
C GLY A 57 -16.20 -4.90 -4.78
N SER A 58 -17.35 -5.39 -4.31
CA SER A 58 -17.40 -6.53 -3.39
C SER A 58 -16.71 -7.76 -4.01
N ILE A 59 -15.60 -8.21 -3.42
CA ILE A 59 -14.90 -9.43 -3.81
C ILE A 59 -15.47 -10.60 -3.01
N ASP A 60 -15.76 -11.72 -3.67
CA ASP A 60 -16.16 -12.96 -3.00
C ASP A 60 -15.02 -13.49 -2.11
N ASN A 61 -15.30 -13.65 -0.82
CA ASN A 61 -14.34 -14.09 0.18
C ASN A 61 -13.74 -15.47 -0.11
N ASN A 62 -14.45 -16.33 -0.86
CA ASN A 62 -13.99 -17.70 -1.15
C ASN A 62 -12.75 -17.76 -2.05
N ASN A 63 -12.54 -16.71 -2.86
CA ASN A 63 -11.44 -16.62 -3.82
C ASN A 63 -10.20 -15.91 -3.27
N ILE A 64 -10.26 -15.42 -2.04
CA ILE A 64 -9.17 -14.69 -1.42
C ILE A 64 -8.17 -15.69 -0.84
N LYS A 65 -6.89 -15.53 -1.18
CA LYS A 65 -5.77 -16.28 -0.61
C LYS A 65 -5.39 -15.66 0.74
N TRP A 66 -5.09 -14.37 0.73
CA TRP A 66 -4.83 -13.59 1.93
C TRP A 66 -5.03 -12.09 1.65
N ARG A 67 -5.11 -11.31 2.72
CA ARG A 67 -5.26 -9.86 2.70
C ARG A 67 -4.17 -9.23 3.55
N CYS A 68 -3.73 -8.05 3.18
CA CYS A 68 -2.90 -7.23 4.06
C CYS A 68 -3.36 -5.80 4.10
N SER A 69 -3.02 -5.16 5.21
CA SER A 69 -3.16 -3.73 5.37
C SER A 69 -1.81 -3.10 5.60
N LEU A 70 -1.55 -2.02 4.88
CA LEU A 70 -0.38 -1.17 5.03
C LEU A 70 -0.85 0.15 5.66
N PHE A 71 -0.03 0.78 6.51
CA PHE A 71 -0.28 2.01 7.31
C PHE A 71 -0.93 1.85 8.70
N PRO A 72 -0.66 2.83 9.61
CA PRO A 72 -0.14 2.56 10.94
C PRO A 72 -1.16 1.83 11.77
N THR A 73 -0.70 1.24 12.86
CA THR A 73 -1.48 0.77 13.99
C THR A 73 -2.57 1.78 14.37
N SER A 74 -3.70 1.74 13.65
CA SER A 74 -4.93 2.27 14.15
C SER A 74 -5.17 1.46 15.41
N PHE A 75 -5.37 2.15 16.54
CA PHE A 75 -5.92 1.53 17.72
C PHE A 75 -7.27 0.96 17.30
N SER A 76 -7.28 -0.31 16.92
CA SER A 76 -8.48 -1.01 16.53
C SER A 76 -9.35 -1.04 17.77
N LYS A 77 -10.59 -0.55 17.65
CA LYS A 77 -11.58 -0.74 18.71
C LYS A 77 -11.64 -2.24 19.00
N PRO A 78 -11.57 -2.66 20.27
CA PRO A 78 -11.60 -4.07 20.62
C PRO A 78 -12.97 -4.63 20.22
N GLY A 79 -12.96 -5.50 19.21
CA GLY A 79 -14.15 -6.23 18.78
C GLY A 79 -14.36 -6.20 17.27
N THR A 80 -13.67 -7.08 16.55
CA THR A 80 -14.29 -8.20 15.79
C THR A 80 -13.24 -8.94 14.95
N LEU A 81 -12.94 -10.17 15.40
CA LEU A 81 -12.83 -11.42 14.63
C LEU A 81 -12.03 -11.41 13.32
N GLU A 82 -10.71 -11.29 13.45
CA GLU A 82 -9.68 -12.13 12.81
C GLU A 82 -8.33 -11.56 13.26
N LYS A 83 -7.53 -12.33 14.02
CA LYS A 83 -6.25 -11.85 14.55
C LYS A 83 -5.30 -11.60 13.38
N GLU A 84 -5.00 -10.32 13.13
CA GLU A 84 -3.90 -9.93 12.23
C GLU A 84 -2.63 -10.63 12.68
N LYS A 85 -1.92 -11.26 11.74
CA LYS A 85 -0.65 -11.93 11.98
C LYS A 85 0.50 -11.06 11.47
N HIS A 86 1.64 -11.16 12.14
CA HIS A 86 2.91 -10.64 11.63
C HIS A 86 3.52 -11.65 10.67
N LEU A 87 4.41 -11.17 9.80
CA LEU A 87 5.28 -12.04 9.00
C LEU A 87 6.34 -12.65 9.92
N SER A 88 6.73 -13.90 9.64
CA SER A 88 7.66 -14.68 10.47
C SER A 88 9.15 -14.38 10.22
N TYR A 89 9.49 -13.15 9.82
CA TYR A 89 10.83 -12.79 9.39
C TYR A 89 11.37 -11.60 10.20
N LEU A 90 12.60 -11.72 10.71
CA LEU A 90 13.30 -10.64 11.43
C LEU A 90 13.99 -9.66 10.48
N GLY A 91 14.32 -10.12 9.26
CA GLY A 91 15.00 -9.30 8.25
C GLY A 91 14.66 -9.78 6.84
N PHE A 92 14.56 -8.82 5.92
CA PHE A 92 14.19 -9.07 4.53
C PHE A 92 14.96 -8.10 3.62
N ALA A 93 16.05 -8.57 3.03
CA ALA A 93 16.83 -7.81 2.06
C ALA A 93 16.72 -8.44 0.68
N VAL A 94 16.48 -7.61 -0.33
CA VAL A 94 16.29 -8.04 -1.72
C VAL A 94 17.50 -7.58 -2.53
N ASN A 95 18.24 -8.54 -3.06
CA ASN A 95 19.35 -8.30 -3.97
C ASN A 95 18.83 -8.30 -5.40
N THR A 96 18.73 -7.10 -5.97
CA THR A 96 18.44 -6.92 -7.39
C THR A 96 19.76 -6.78 -8.18
N PRO A 97 19.75 -6.88 -9.51
CA PRO A 97 20.95 -6.63 -10.32
C PRO A 97 21.50 -5.20 -10.18
N GLU A 98 20.68 -4.24 -9.77
CA GLU A 98 21.02 -2.81 -9.70
C GLU A 98 21.43 -2.40 -8.28
N GLU A 99 20.73 -2.88 -7.27
CA GLU A 99 20.91 -2.48 -5.88
C GLU A 99 20.45 -3.53 -4.87
N ILE A 100 20.89 -3.36 -3.62
CA ILE A 100 20.40 -4.12 -2.46
C ILE A 100 19.35 -3.27 -1.75
N LEU A 101 18.14 -3.81 -1.65
CA LEU A 101 17.00 -3.17 -1.00
C LEU A 101 16.76 -3.81 0.37
N ASP A 102 17.05 -3.10 1.45
CA ASP A 102 16.66 -3.54 2.79
C ASP A 102 15.19 -3.15 3.04
N LEU A 103 14.33 -4.17 3.16
CA LEU A 103 12.89 -4.02 3.40
C LEU A 103 12.52 -4.44 4.82
N SER A 104 13.48 -4.68 5.72
CA SER A 104 13.24 -5.23 7.05
C SER A 104 12.27 -4.36 7.89
N GLU A 105 12.47 -3.04 7.88
CA GLU A 105 11.55 -2.12 8.57
C GLU A 105 10.15 -2.16 7.96
N TRP A 106 10.07 -2.16 6.63
CA TRP A 106 8.78 -2.19 5.92
C TRP A 106 8.00 -3.49 6.16
N VAL A 107 8.68 -4.64 6.11
CA VAL A 107 8.08 -5.97 6.35
C VAL A 107 7.46 -6.05 7.76
N ASN A 108 8.07 -5.41 8.76
CA ASN A 108 7.53 -5.36 10.12
C ASN A 108 6.20 -4.61 10.24
N GLU A 109 5.93 -3.68 9.32
CA GLU A 109 4.66 -2.95 9.26
C GLU A 109 3.55 -3.75 8.56
N VAL A 110 3.92 -4.77 7.77
CA VAL A 110 2.96 -5.59 7.03
C VAL A 110 2.23 -6.52 7.99
N LYS A 111 0.91 -6.34 8.06
CA LYS A 111 0.00 -7.24 8.76
C LYS A 111 -0.86 -7.98 7.76
N TRP A 112 -0.95 -9.29 7.92
CA TRP A 112 -1.69 -10.15 7.00
C TRP A 112 -2.78 -10.96 7.69
N LYS A 113 -3.76 -11.39 6.89
CA LYS A 113 -4.87 -12.28 7.27
C LYS A 113 -5.11 -13.28 6.15
N GLY A 114 -5.21 -14.57 6.47
CA GLY A 114 -5.44 -15.62 5.49
C GLY A 114 -5.18 -17.01 6.06
N THR A 115 -5.37 -18.02 5.22
CA THR A 115 -5.08 -19.42 5.57
C THR A 115 -3.58 -19.69 5.59
N ASP A 116 -2.88 -19.21 4.57
CA ASP A 116 -1.47 -19.50 4.33
C ASP A 116 -0.65 -18.21 4.42
N GLU A 117 0.57 -18.32 4.95
CA GLU A 117 1.48 -17.20 5.04
C GLU A 117 1.87 -16.68 3.64
N PRO A 118 1.98 -15.36 3.45
CA PRO A 118 2.45 -14.77 2.20
C PRO A 118 3.81 -15.33 1.79
N SER A 119 3.96 -15.71 0.52
CA SER A 119 5.27 -16.12 0.02
C SER A 119 6.19 -14.91 -0.19
N LEU A 120 7.51 -15.12 -0.16
CA LEU A 120 8.51 -14.05 -0.37
C LEU A 120 8.27 -13.28 -1.67
N ARG A 121 7.94 -13.99 -2.74
CA ARG A 121 7.53 -13.42 -4.02
C ARG A 121 6.32 -12.48 -3.89
N GLU A 122 5.28 -12.90 -3.17
CA GLU A 122 4.07 -12.10 -3.02
C GLU A 122 4.34 -10.84 -2.17
N ILE A 123 5.18 -10.97 -1.13
CA ILE A 123 5.64 -9.85 -0.31
C ILE A 123 6.41 -8.83 -1.15
N PHE A 124 7.34 -9.29 -1.99
CA PHE A 124 8.10 -8.39 -2.87
C PHE A 124 7.23 -7.74 -3.95
N ILE A 125 6.28 -8.49 -4.52
CA ILE A 125 5.31 -7.96 -5.48
C ILE A 125 4.46 -6.86 -4.83
N LEU A 126 4.00 -7.09 -3.59
CA LEU A 126 3.26 -6.10 -2.81
C LEU A 126 4.07 -4.82 -2.61
N TRP A 127 5.34 -4.95 -2.22
CA TRP A 127 6.23 -3.79 -2.06
C TRP A 127 6.40 -3.02 -3.37
N CYS A 128 6.62 -3.71 -4.48
CA CYS A 128 6.74 -3.11 -5.81
C CYS A 128 5.46 -2.35 -6.19
N CYS A 129 4.29 -2.94 -5.94
CA CYS A 129 3.00 -2.31 -6.20
C CYS A 129 2.78 -1.06 -5.32
N GLU A 130 3.19 -1.09 -4.05
CA GLU A 130 3.04 0.04 -3.14
C GLU A 130 3.97 1.20 -3.49
N LYS A 131 5.25 0.90 -3.76
CA LYS A 131 6.27 1.92 -4.07
C LYS A 131 6.28 2.36 -5.54
N GLY A 132 5.45 1.75 -6.38
CA GLY A 132 5.37 2.06 -7.81
C GLY A 132 6.62 1.67 -8.60
N ARG A 133 7.37 0.66 -8.12
CA ARG A 133 8.57 0.15 -8.80
C ARG A 133 8.25 -1.10 -9.63
N SER A 134 8.86 -1.22 -10.79
CA SER A 134 8.51 -2.25 -11.80
C SER A 134 9.53 -3.39 -11.88
N TYR A 135 10.02 -3.88 -10.74
CA TYR A 135 10.97 -5.02 -10.71
C TYR A 135 10.33 -6.37 -11.07
N PHE A 136 9.01 -6.40 -11.35
CA PHE A 136 8.26 -7.61 -11.73
C PHE A 136 8.83 -8.38 -12.92
N HIS A 137 9.59 -7.71 -13.79
CA HIS A 137 10.12 -8.32 -15.01
C HIS A 137 11.41 -9.12 -14.78
N CYS A 138 12.08 -8.96 -13.63
CA CYS A 138 13.38 -9.57 -13.34
C CYS A 138 13.34 -10.54 -12.15
N LEU A 139 12.15 -10.99 -11.72
CA LEU A 139 11.97 -11.79 -10.50
C LEU A 139 12.87 -13.03 -10.47
N ASP A 140 13.09 -13.69 -11.61
CA ASP A 140 13.90 -14.91 -11.73
C ASP A 140 15.40 -14.71 -11.42
N VAL A 141 15.87 -13.46 -11.39
CA VAL A 141 17.28 -13.10 -11.14
C VAL A 141 17.45 -12.52 -9.73
N ILE A 142 16.34 -12.28 -9.02
CA ILE A 142 16.35 -11.64 -7.70
C ILE A 142 16.61 -12.68 -6.62
N GLN A 143 17.49 -12.34 -5.67
CA GLN A 143 17.74 -13.14 -4.49
C GLN A 143 17.26 -12.40 -3.24
N VAL A 144 16.72 -13.14 -2.28
CA VAL A 144 16.32 -12.61 -0.98
C VAL A 144 17.23 -13.19 0.09
N ASP A 145 17.79 -12.28 0.89
CA ASP A 145 18.43 -12.59 2.14
C ASP A 145 17.40 -12.40 3.26
N LEU A 146 17.07 -13.51 3.91
CA LEU A 146 16.05 -13.59 4.94
C LEU A 146 16.71 -13.92 6.27
N ILE A 147 16.32 -13.20 7.33
CA ILE A 147 16.64 -13.58 8.70
C ILE A 147 15.37 -14.18 9.30
N THR A 148 15.42 -15.48 9.58
CA THR A 148 14.29 -16.22 10.20
C THR A 148 14.06 -15.77 11.64
N GLU A 149 12.91 -16.12 12.25
CA GLU A 149 12.64 -15.88 13.68
C GLU A 149 13.71 -16.47 14.62
N MET A 150 14.41 -17.52 14.17
CA MET A 150 15.46 -18.19 14.93
C MET A 150 16.83 -17.51 14.80
N GLY A 151 16.94 -16.46 13.97
CA GLY A 151 18.18 -15.74 13.69
C GLY A 151 19.03 -16.34 12.57
N ASP A 152 18.57 -17.42 11.92
CA ASP A 152 19.28 -18.01 10.79
C ASP A 152 19.15 -17.13 9.55
N THR A 153 20.26 -16.95 8.83
CA THR A 153 20.29 -16.22 7.56
C THR A 153 20.17 -17.19 6.40
N LEU A 154 19.15 -17.02 5.57
CA LEU A 154 18.87 -17.83 4.39
C LEU A 154 18.93 -16.96 3.15
N ARG A 155 19.67 -17.42 2.13
CA ARG A 155 19.66 -16.81 0.79
C ARG A 155 18.87 -17.70 -0.15
N VAL A 156 17.76 -17.17 -0.66
CA VAL A 156 16.82 -17.91 -1.51
C VAL A 156 16.49 -17.13 -2.78
N PRO A 157 16.27 -17.80 -3.92
CA PRO A 157 15.71 -17.16 -5.09
C PRO A 157 14.27 -16.71 -4.80
N LEU A 158 13.85 -15.60 -5.41
CA LEU A 158 12.51 -15.03 -5.25
C LEU A 158 11.46 -15.76 -6.12
#